data_AF-A0A0D9W576-F1
#
_entry.id   AF-A0A0D9W576-F1
#
_cell.length_a   1.000
_cell.length_b   1.000
_cell.length_c   1.000
_cell.angle_alpha   90.00
_cell.angle_beta   90.00
_cell.angle_gamma   90.00
#
_symmetry.space_group_name_H-M   'P 1'
#
loop_
_entity.id
_entity.type
_entity.pdbx_description
1 polymer ?
#
loop_
_entity_poly.entity_id
_entity_poly.type
_entity_poly.pdbx_seq_one_letter_code
_entity_poly.pdbx_strand_id
1 'polypeptide(L)'
;MSIPHLFRCPISLDIFTDPVTLCTGQTYDRPCIERWLAAGHRTCPVTMQPLAADADLIPNRTLRHLIERWLSTDHTHPSPSIATDAEADAAGDEPSLAALKRRLQQPEHAAAALRKAMALASESDVGRASMLQLGFLPVLLRLVFDTTPPASCRAGGEAVEEMALQCALLLMPPSNASPQLACLNDALKSEAALASLVRLLERDGGRTTRASLCRLLETVATASATKNDAGGIGGGGVAGALAAVEALATTEAGRRAVAREAGATRALVRHVFVMNSGNEGSEHAVAALVSVCGASRAARAEAAAAGVVTQLLLLLQSQCGARAKAKARSLLKLLKSM
;
A
#
# COMPACT_ATOMS: atom_id res chain seq x y z
N MET A 1 16.43 11.01 12.55
CA MET A 1 16.99 12.11 11.74
C MET A 1 17.22 13.30 12.66
N SER A 2 18.46 13.77 12.83
CA SER A 2 18.74 14.98 13.63
C SER A 2 18.62 16.20 12.72
N ILE A 3 17.78 17.17 13.09
CA ILE A 3 17.62 18.43 12.34
C ILE A 3 18.96 19.18 12.35
N PRO A 4 19.55 19.57 11.21
CA PRO A 4 20.76 20.38 11.17
C PRO A 4 20.62 21.67 11.98
N HIS A 5 21.66 22.05 12.72
CA HIS A 5 21.63 23.25 13.56
C HIS A 5 21.32 24.53 12.78
N LEU A 6 21.71 24.59 11.50
CA LEU A 6 21.42 25.72 10.59
C LEU A 6 19.92 25.94 10.33
N PHE A 7 19.09 24.92 10.50
CA PHE A 7 17.64 24.99 10.29
C PHE A 7 16.85 25.17 11.57
N ARG A 8 17.53 25.31 12.71
CA ARG A 8 16.89 25.50 14.01
C ARG A 8 16.89 26.97 14.41
N CYS A 9 15.76 27.42 14.92
CA CYS A 9 15.63 28.73 15.52
C CYS A 9 16.43 28.80 16.83
N PRO A 10 17.27 29.83 17.05
CA PRO A 10 18.02 29.97 18.30
C PRO A 10 17.16 30.14 19.55
N ILE A 11 15.90 30.57 19.42
CA ILE A 11 14.98 30.78 20.54
C ILE A 11 14.21 29.49 20.87
N SER A 12 13.53 28.89 19.88
CA SER A 12 12.72 27.69 20.11
C SER A 12 13.51 26.39 20.05
N LEU A 13 14.70 26.40 19.44
CA LEU A 13 15.51 25.21 19.11
C LEU A 13 14.83 24.21 18.16
N ASP A 14 13.66 24.57 17.66
CA ASP A 14 12.88 23.84 16.66
C ASP A 14 13.17 24.37 15.25
N ILE A 15 12.72 23.61 14.24
CA ILE A 15 12.86 24.00 12.84
C ILE A 15 12.16 25.34 12.54
N PHE A 16 12.77 26.19 11.70
CA PHE A 16 12.11 27.42 11.27
C PHE A 16 10.85 27.14 10.45
N THR A 17 9.77 27.87 10.74
CA THR A 17 8.52 27.84 9.96
C THR A 17 8.40 29.11 9.11
N ASP A 18 8.80 30.26 9.67
CA ASP A 18 8.85 31.55 9.01
C ASP A 18 10.14 32.30 9.38
N PRO A 19 11.27 31.99 8.72
CA PRO A 19 12.56 32.58 9.08
C PRO A 19 12.62 34.07 8.70
N VAL A 20 12.92 34.91 9.68
CA VAL A 20 13.11 36.37 9.55
C VAL A 20 14.45 36.80 10.11
N THR A 21 15.11 37.73 9.42
CA THR A 21 16.45 38.22 9.77
C THR A 21 16.35 39.63 10.34
N LEU A 22 17.03 39.84 11.47
CA LEU A 22 17.21 41.16 12.07
C LEU A 22 18.33 41.95 11.38
N CYS A 23 18.39 43.26 11.62
CA CYS A 23 19.49 44.12 11.16
C CYS A 23 20.88 43.66 11.63
N THR A 24 20.95 42.87 12.71
CA THR A 24 22.18 42.25 13.21
C THR A 24 22.64 41.04 12.38
N GLY A 25 21.91 40.66 11.33
CA GLY A 25 22.20 39.51 10.47
C GLY A 25 21.81 38.15 11.05
N GLN A 26 21.16 38.11 12.23
CA GLN A 26 20.71 36.86 12.85
C GLN A 26 19.28 36.52 12.43
N THR A 27 19.01 35.24 12.17
CA THR A 27 17.70 34.74 11.74
C THR A 27 16.96 34.03 12.87
N TYR A 28 15.68 34.36 13.01
CA TYR A 28 14.77 33.80 14.01
C TYR A 28 13.47 33.34 13.35
N ASP A 29 12.73 32.47 14.01
CA ASP A 29 11.37 32.17 13.60
C ASP A 29 10.47 33.35 13.96
N ARG A 30 9.69 33.86 13.00
CA ARG A 30 8.83 35.05 13.16
C ARG A 30 8.04 35.08 14.47
N PRO A 31 7.23 34.05 14.81
CA PRO A 31 6.43 34.09 16.03
C PRO A 31 7.29 34.09 17.30
N CYS A 32 8.53 33.61 17.25
CA CYS A 32 9.44 33.59 18.39
C CYS A 32 10.05 34.98 18.65
N ILE A 33 10.54 35.64 17.60
CA ILE A 33 11.15 36.97 17.74
C ILE A 33 10.10 38.06 17.98
N GLU A 34 8.90 37.94 17.40
CA GLU A 34 7.79 38.86 17.68
C GLU A 34 7.35 38.77 19.15
N ARG A 35 7.29 37.56 19.72
CA ARG A 35 7.03 37.37 21.16
C ARG A 35 8.11 37.98 22.04
N TRP A 36 9.38 37.83 21.66
CA TRP A 36 10.51 38.44 22.38
C TRP A 36 10.42 39.97 22.41
N LEU A 37 10.12 40.58 21.26
CA LEU A 37 9.96 42.04 21.15
C LEU A 37 8.70 42.52 21.90
N ALA A 38 7.60 41.78 21.83
CA ALA A 38 6.35 42.09 22.53
C ALA A 38 6.50 42.02 24.05
N ALA A 39 7.40 41.17 24.57
CA ALA A 39 7.76 41.12 25.98
C ALA A 39 8.60 42.34 26.45
N GLY A 40 8.88 43.30 25.56
CA GLY A 40 9.61 44.53 25.86
C GLY A 40 11.13 44.40 25.74
N HIS A 41 11.64 43.26 25.27
CA HIS A 41 13.06 43.09 25.02
C HIS A 41 13.47 43.81 23.73
N ARG A 42 14.54 44.62 23.82
CA ARG A 42 15.02 45.47 22.71
C ARG A 42 16.45 45.13 22.30
N THR A 43 16.84 43.89 22.52
CA THR A 43 18.16 43.37 22.19
C THR A 43 18.04 42.10 21.38
N CYS A 44 19.02 41.87 20.51
CA CYS A 44 19.14 40.63 19.76
C CYS A 44 19.48 39.48 20.73
N PRO A 45 18.70 38.38 20.76
CA PRO A 45 18.90 37.27 21.68
C PRO A 45 20.29 36.62 21.63
N VAL A 46 20.91 36.58 20.44
CA VAL A 46 22.22 35.93 20.22
C VAL A 46 23.38 36.91 20.35
N THR A 47 23.29 38.09 19.72
CA THR A 47 24.42 39.05 19.68
C THR A 47 24.40 40.06 20.81
N MET A 48 23.32 40.11 21.60
CA MET A 48 23.08 41.11 22.66
C MET A 48 23.13 42.57 22.18
N GLN A 49 23.12 42.81 20.85
CA GLN A 49 23.14 44.15 20.28
C GLN A 49 21.76 44.81 20.41
N PRO A 50 21.69 46.14 20.66
CA PRO A 50 20.44 46.87 20.76
C PRO A 50 19.72 46.94 19.40
N LEU A 51 18.40 46.76 19.42
CA LEU A 51 17.52 46.82 18.26
C LEU A 51 16.75 48.15 18.23
N ALA A 52 16.56 48.69 17.03
CA ALA A 52 15.72 49.87 16.81
C ALA A 52 14.25 49.57 17.19
N ALA A 53 13.44 50.62 17.42
CA ALA A 53 12.05 50.46 17.87
C ALA A 53 11.13 49.83 16.82
N ASP A 54 11.52 50.01 15.58
CA ASP A 54 10.90 49.60 14.34
C ASP A 54 11.73 48.48 13.69
N ALA A 55 12.36 47.60 14.49
CA ALA A 55 13.24 46.55 13.98
C ALA A 55 12.59 45.76 12.83
N ASP A 56 12.99 46.10 11.60
CA ASP A 56 12.42 45.53 10.39
C ASP A 56 12.75 44.04 10.33
N LEU A 57 11.71 43.20 10.41
CA LEU A 57 11.83 41.76 10.26
C LEU A 57 11.88 41.42 8.77
N ILE A 58 13.09 41.34 8.22
CA ILE A 58 13.29 41.03 6.81
C ILE A 58 13.06 39.53 6.58
N PRO A 59 12.07 39.10 5.76
CA PRO A 59 11.86 37.68 5.50
C PRO A 59 13.07 37.03 4.82
N ASN A 60 13.59 35.95 5.41
CA ASN A 60 14.71 35.19 4.85
C ASN A 60 14.17 34.11 3.90
N ARG A 61 13.77 34.54 2.70
CA ARG A 61 13.23 33.65 1.67
C ARG A 61 14.23 32.58 1.24
N THR A 62 15.52 32.89 1.27
CA THR A 62 16.59 31.93 0.95
C THR A 62 16.63 30.79 1.97
N LEU A 63 16.62 31.09 3.28
CA LEU A 63 16.60 30.05 4.31
C LEU A 63 15.30 29.26 4.28
N ARG A 64 14.16 29.94 4.06
CA ARG A 64 12.87 29.26 3.84
C ARG A 64 12.96 28.28 2.68
N HIS A 65 13.41 28.70 1.51
CA HIS A 65 13.57 27.80 0.36
C HIS A 65 14.59 26.69 0.62
N LEU A 66 15.67 26.94 1.38
CA LEU A 66 16.65 25.91 1.75
C LEU A 66 16.08 24.89 2.72
N ILE A 67 15.22 25.31 3.65
CA ILE A 67 14.53 24.44 4.60
C ILE A 67 13.41 23.67 3.90
N GLU A 68 12.60 24.33 3.08
CA GLU A 68 11.60 23.68 2.24
C GLU A 68 12.26 22.70 1.30
N ARG A 69 13.40 23.09 0.70
CA ARG A 69 14.23 22.16 -0.07
C ARG A 69 14.72 21.07 0.83
N TRP A 70 15.33 21.28 1.99
CA TRP A 70 15.79 20.21 2.88
C TRP A 70 14.67 19.25 3.34
N LEU A 71 13.48 19.78 3.60
CA LEU A 71 12.27 19.04 3.93
C LEU A 71 11.70 18.28 2.71
N SER A 72 11.96 18.78 1.49
CA SER A 72 11.47 18.21 0.22
C SER A 72 12.56 17.43 -0.56
N THR A 73 13.83 17.57 -0.22
CA THR A 73 14.97 16.87 -0.81
C THR A 73 15.20 15.63 0.01
N ASP A 74 14.71 14.51 -0.50
CA ASP A 74 15.57 13.33 -0.63
C ASP A 74 16.93 13.81 -1.17
N HIS A 75 18.02 13.56 -0.45
CA HIS A 75 19.34 14.03 -0.84
C HIS A 75 19.78 13.40 -2.18
N THR A 76 19.56 14.12 -3.27
CA THR A 76 20.29 13.94 -4.52
C THR A 76 20.38 15.33 -5.16
N HIS A 77 21.55 15.98 -5.03
CA HIS A 77 22.31 16.52 -6.17
C HIS A 77 23.60 17.24 -5.73
N PRO A 78 24.66 17.17 -6.56
CA PRO A 78 26.02 17.61 -6.25
C PRO A 78 26.16 19.12 -6.37
N SER A 79 27.05 19.69 -5.56
CA SER A 79 27.57 21.05 -5.79
C SER A 79 28.68 21.01 -6.85
N PRO A 80 28.92 22.12 -7.58
CA PRO A 80 29.81 22.15 -8.73
C PRO A 80 31.25 22.27 -8.26
N SER A 81 32.09 21.28 -8.55
CA SER A 81 33.54 21.46 -8.58
C SER A 81 34.15 20.66 -9.73
N ILE A 82 34.53 21.41 -10.76
CA ILE A 82 35.76 21.30 -11.56
C ILE A 82 36.45 19.92 -11.50
N ALA A 83 36.28 19.19 -12.61
CA ALA A 83 37.16 18.20 -13.22
C ALA A 83 38.27 17.55 -12.37
N THR A 84 38.18 16.23 -12.20
CA THR A 84 39.28 15.32 -12.56
C THR A 84 38.77 13.87 -12.62
N ASP A 85 39.13 13.21 -13.70
CA ASP A 85 38.82 11.81 -14.04
C ASP A 85 39.48 10.83 -13.06
N ALA A 86 38.76 9.76 -12.66
CA ALA A 86 39.26 8.38 -12.50
C ALA A 86 38.27 7.49 -11.71
N GLU A 87 37.77 6.47 -12.40
CA GLU A 87 37.53 5.06 -12.03
C GLU A 87 37.10 4.64 -10.59
N ALA A 88 36.03 3.83 -10.58
CA ALA A 88 35.74 2.64 -9.76
C ALA A 88 35.84 2.73 -8.22
N ASP A 89 34.70 2.66 -7.53
CA ASP A 89 34.26 1.49 -6.75
C ASP A 89 33.11 1.81 -5.77
N ALA A 90 32.32 0.77 -5.48
CA ALA A 90 31.19 0.65 -4.57
C ALA A 90 31.03 1.69 -3.43
N ALA A 91 29.93 2.46 -3.45
CA ALA A 91 29.27 3.01 -2.24
C ALA A 91 27.80 3.35 -2.55
N GLY A 92 26.90 3.09 -1.60
CA GLY A 92 25.46 3.03 -1.82
C GLY A 92 24.80 4.38 -2.13
N ASP A 93 24.27 4.50 -3.35
CA ASP A 93 23.25 5.49 -3.69
C ASP A 93 21.89 5.02 -3.12
N GLU A 94 21.42 5.72 -2.10
CA GLU A 94 20.06 5.60 -1.60
C GLU A 94 19.13 6.34 -2.59
N PRO A 95 18.40 5.67 -3.50
CA PRO A 95 17.59 6.35 -4.47
C PRO A 95 16.43 7.02 -3.75
N SER A 96 16.32 8.33 -3.95
CA SER A 96 15.10 9.08 -3.66
C SER A 96 13.87 8.27 -4.04
N LEU A 97 12.82 8.35 -3.24
CA LEU A 97 11.58 7.61 -3.48
C LEU A 97 10.94 8.01 -4.82
N ALA A 98 11.15 9.26 -5.26
CA ALA A 98 10.75 9.71 -6.60
C ALA A 98 11.60 9.08 -7.72
N ALA A 99 12.91 8.88 -7.50
CA ALA A 99 13.77 8.15 -8.43
C ALA A 99 13.38 6.67 -8.51
N LEU A 100 13.02 6.07 -7.37
CA LEU A 100 12.53 4.71 -7.30
C LEU A 100 11.22 4.53 -8.09
N LYS A 101 10.27 5.47 -7.96
CA LYS A 101 9.03 5.49 -8.76
C LYS A 101 9.30 5.57 -10.26
N ARG A 102 10.23 6.43 -10.70
CA ARG A 102 10.61 6.54 -12.11
C ARG A 102 11.24 5.25 -12.63
N ARG A 103 12.10 4.61 -11.85
CA ARG A 103 12.72 3.31 -12.20
C ARG A 103 11.69 2.19 -12.31
N LEU A 104 10.62 2.20 -11.51
CA LEU A 104 9.49 1.26 -11.65
C LEU A 104 8.75 1.42 -12.99
N GLN A 105 8.78 2.61 -13.59
CA GLN A 105 8.17 2.85 -14.90
C GLN A 105 9.05 2.37 -16.07
N GLN A 106 10.31 1.99 -15.80
CA GLN A 106 11.26 1.48 -16.79
C GLN A 106 11.39 -0.05 -16.67
N PRO A 107 11.08 -0.84 -17.71
CA PRO A 107 11.02 -2.30 -17.61
C PRO A 107 12.36 -2.94 -17.25
N GLU A 108 13.48 -2.38 -17.71
CA GLU A 108 14.84 -2.88 -17.45
C GLU A 108 15.28 -2.74 -15.99
N HIS A 109 14.72 -1.78 -15.25
CA HIS A 109 15.09 -1.48 -13.88
C HIS A 109 14.00 -1.78 -12.86
N ALA A 110 12.81 -2.19 -13.32
CA ALA A 110 11.65 -2.44 -12.48
C ALA A 110 11.92 -3.50 -11.41
N ALA A 111 12.62 -4.60 -11.74
CA ALA A 111 12.93 -5.67 -10.80
C ALA A 111 13.78 -5.18 -9.61
N ALA A 112 14.88 -4.47 -9.88
CA ALA A 112 15.76 -3.92 -8.85
C ALA A 112 15.04 -2.84 -8.01
N ALA A 113 14.25 -1.99 -8.67
CA ALA A 113 13.45 -0.97 -7.99
C ALA A 113 12.39 -1.58 -7.07
N LEU A 114 11.73 -2.67 -7.48
CA LEU A 114 10.75 -3.37 -6.65
C LEU A 114 11.38 -3.97 -5.40
N ARG A 115 12.58 -4.56 -5.47
CA ARG A 115 13.26 -5.10 -4.28
C ARG A 115 13.56 -4.01 -3.27
N LYS A 116 14.09 -2.88 -3.73
CA LYS A 116 14.37 -1.75 -2.86
C LYS A 116 13.08 -1.14 -2.29
N ALA A 117 12.01 -1.07 -3.08
CA ALA A 117 10.71 -0.63 -2.60
C ALA A 117 10.15 -1.57 -1.51
N MET A 118 10.26 -2.88 -1.70
CA MET A 118 9.82 -3.87 -0.71
C MET A 118 10.64 -3.80 0.58
N ALA A 119 11.97 -3.62 0.48
CA ALA A 119 12.84 -3.45 1.66
C ALA A 119 12.40 -2.24 2.50
N LEU A 120 12.27 -1.07 1.86
CA LEU A 120 11.83 0.16 2.51
C LEU A 120 10.42 0.04 3.11
N ALA A 121 9.50 -0.61 2.40
CA ALA A 121 8.15 -0.84 2.88
C ALA A 121 8.09 -1.84 4.05
N SER A 122 9.06 -2.74 4.17
CA SER A 122 9.13 -3.69 5.30
C SER A 122 9.75 -3.10 6.56
N GLU A 123 10.56 -2.04 6.45
CA GLU A 123 11.32 -1.47 7.55
C GLU A 123 10.57 -0.36 8.31
N SER A 124 9.62 0.33 7.66
CA SER A 124 8.96 1.50 8.26
C SER A 124 7.54 1.75 7.73
N ASP A 125 6.59 1.93 8.66
CA ASP A 125 5.23 2.38 8.35
C ASP A 125 5.20 3.82 7.80
N VAL A 126 6.14 4.66 8.23
CA VAL A 126 6.30 6.02 7.68
C VAL A 126 6.72 5.93 6.21
N GLY A 127 7.64 5.01 5.87
CA GLY A 127 8.06 4.76 4.49
C GLY A 127 6.91 4.28 3.60
N ARG A 128 6.05 3.39 4.11
CA ARG A 128 4.82 2.95 3.43
C ARG A 128 3.87 4.11 3.18
N ALA A 129 3.65 4.96 4.19
CA ALA A 129 2.79 6.14 4.05
C ALA A 129 3.34 7.12 2.99
N SER A 130 4.64 7.39 2.99
CA SER A 130 5.31 8.23 1.97
C SER A 130 5.21 7.65 0.56
N MET A 131 5.35 6.33 0.40
CA MET A 131 5.15 5.63 -0.88
C MET A 131 3.73 5.79 -1.41
N LEU A 132 2.74 5.68 -0.53
CA LEU A 132 1.34 5.86 -0.89
C LEU A 132 1.04 7.32 -1.29
N GLN A 133 1.56 8.29 -0.55
CA GLN A 133 1.43 9.72 -0.87
C GLN A 133 2.05 10.08 -2.23
N LEU A 134 3.17 9.46 -2.59
CA LEU A 134 3.80 9.63 -3.89
C LEU A 134 3.11 8.85 -5.02
N GLY A 135 2.04 8.11 -4.74
CA GLY A 135 1.28 7.38 -5.74
C GLY A 135 2.03 6.18 -6.32
N PHE A 136 2.69 5.38 -5.47
CA PHE A 136 3.29 4.11 -5.87
C PHE A 136 2.24 3.05 -6.24
N LEU A 137 1.12 3.02 -5.52
CA LEU A 137 0.11 1.97 -5.70
C LEU A 137 -0.45 1.92 -7.14
N PRO A 138 -0.86 3.02 -7.80
CA PRO A 138 -1.29 2.98 -9.19
C PRO A 138 -0.21 2.46 -10.15
N VAL A 139 1.07 2.79 -9.91
CA VAL A 139 2.18 2.31 -10.74
C VAL A 139 2.35 0.80 -10.59
N LEU A 140 2.24 0.29 -9.36
CA LEU A 140 2.32 -1.15 -9.09
C LEU A 140 1.14 -1.92 -9.70
N LEU A 141 -0.09 -1.42 -9.54
CA LEU A 141 -1.27 -2.05 -10.14
C LEU A 141 -1.17 -2.05 -11.67
N ARG A 142 -0.61 -1.01 -12.27
CA ARG A 142 -0.30 -0.97 -13.70
C ARG A 142 0.68 -2.07 -14.11
N LEU A 143 1.77 -2.23 -13.36
CA LEU A 143 2.76 -3.28 -13.64
C LEU A 143 2.19 -4.70 -13.50
N VAL A 144 1.17 -4.90 -12.65
CA VAL A 144 0.48 -6.19 -12.49
C VAL A 144 -0.56 -6.41 -13.59
N PHE A 145 -1.35 -5.39 -13.93
CA PHE A 145 -2.58 -5.56 -14.72
C PHE A 145 -2.50 -5.06 -16.17
N ASP A 146 -1.67 -4.07 -16.51
CA ASP A 146 -1.54 -3.51 -17.88
C ASP A 146 -0.56 -4.29 -18.77
N THR A 147 -0.18 -5.51 -18.39
CA THR A 147 0.67 -6.35 -19.24
C THR A 147 -0.10 -6.88 -20.44
N THR A 148 -0.34 -6.01 -21.42
CA THR A 148 -0.47 -6.44 -22.82
C THR A 148 0.79 -7.24 -23.17
N PRO A 149 0.67 -8.34 -23.92
CA PRO A 149 1.84 -9.14 -24.22
C PRO A 149 2.63 -8.49 -25.39
N PRO A 150 3.85 -8.00 -25.20
CA PRO A 150 4.82 -8.12 -26.27
C PRO A 150 5.36 -9.55 -26.21
N ALA A 151 5.06 -10.31 -27.26
CA ALA A 151 5.73 -11.56 -27.58
C ALA A 151 7.20 -11.24 -27.90
N SER A 152 8.06 -11.17 -26.87
CA SER A 152 9.52 -11.31 -26.90
C SER A 152 10.05 -10.80 -25.56
N CYS A 153 11.14 -11.38 -25.06
CA CYS A 153 11.74 -11.12 -23.73
C CYS A 153 11.09 -11.86 -22.55
N ARG A 154 10.69 -13.12 -22.72
CA ARG A 154 10.49 -14.05 -21.58
C ARG A 154 11.57 -15.13 -21.60
N ALA A 155 12.82 -14.71 -21.40
CA ALA A 155 13.92 -15.57 -21.05
C ALA A 155 14.57 -15.02 -19.76
N GLY A 156 14.34 -15.69 -18.64
CA GLY A 156 15.21 -15.61 -17.45
C GLY A 156 15.12 -14.38 -16.52
N GLY A 157 14.36 -13.33 -16.84
CA GLY A 157 14.18 -12.18 -15.93
C GLY A 157 13.11 -12.44 -14.88
N GLU A 158 13.39 -12.15 -13.61
CA GLU A 158 12.49 -12.22 -12.46
C GLU A 158 11.04 -11.81 -12.78
N ALA A 159 10.07 -12.48 -12.15
CA ALA A 159 8.65 -12.15 -12.33
C ALA A 159 8.32 -10.77 -11.70
N VAL A 160 8.62 -9.70 -12.44
CA VAL A 160 8.36 -8.30 -12.06
C VAL A 160 6.89 -8.10 -11.68
N GLU A 161 5.98 -8.73 -12.43
CA GLU A 161 4.54 -8.74 -12.18
C GLU A 161 4.20 -9.30 -10.77
N GLU A 162 4.88 -10.37 -10.35
CA GLU A 162 4.68 -11.01 -9.04
C GLU A 162 5.25 -10.15 -7.90
N MET A 163 6.46 -9.62 -8.10
CA MET A 163 7.09 -8.70 -7.16
C MET A 163 6.28 -7.41 -6.99
N ALA A 164 5.66 -6.93 -8.07
CA ALA A 164 4.79 -5.75 -8.04
C ALA A 164 3.52 -6.04 -7.23
N LEU A 165 2.91 -7.21 -7.42
CA LEU A 165 1.75 -7.64 -6.63
C LEU A 165 2.09 -7.76 -5.14
N GLN A 166 3.23 -8.37 -4.82
CA GLN A 166 3.71 -8.48 -3.45
C GLN A 166 4.00 -7.12 -2.82
N CYS A 167 4.63 -6.21 -3.56
CA CYS A 167 4.91 -4.85 -3.11
C CYS A 167 3.61 -4.06 -2.88
N ALA A 168 2.65 -4.17 -3.79
CA ALA A 168 1.34 -3.52 -3.65
C ALA A 168 0.62 -3.97 -2.37
N LEU A 169 0.66 -5.27 -2.08
CA LEU A 169 0.09 -5.84 -0.86
C LEU A 169 0.84 -5.43 0.40
N LEU A 170 2.17 -5.35 0.34
CA LEU A 170 2.98 -4.88 1.45
C LEU A 170 2.70 -3.40 1.76
N LEU A 171 2.41 -2.57 0.75
CA LEU A 171 2.05 -1.18 0.96
C LEU A 171 0.65 -0.99 1.54
N MET A 172 -0.24 -1.98 1.45
CA MET A 172 -1.57 -1.92 2.05
C MET A 172 -1.51 -2.42 3.51
N PRO A 173 -1.74 -1.57 4.53
CA PRO A 173 -1.86 -2.06 5.90
C PRO A 173 -3.17 -2.85 6.05
N PRO A 174 -3.22 -3.82 6.99
CA PRO A 174 -4.46 -4.54 7.30
C PRO A 174 -5.52 -3.65 7.98
N SER A 175 -5.20 -2.39 8.32
CA SER A 175 -6.13 -1.42 8.91
C SER A 175 -6.97 -0.71 7.85
N ASN A 176 -8.14 -1.30 7.61
CA ASN A 176 -9.48 -0.71 7.64
C ASN A 176 -9.67 0.66 6.95
N ALA A 177 -10.36 0.62 5.80
CA ALA A 177 -10.98 1.76 5.12
C ALA A 177 -10.03 2.84 4.58
N SER A 178 -9.08 2.43 3.75
CA SER A 178 -8.14 3.33 3.11
C SER A 178 -8.44 3.45 1.59
N PRO A 179 -8.20 4.61 0.93
CA PRO A 179 -8.44 4.82 -0.51
C PRO A 179 -7.73 3.79 -1.41
N GLN A 180 -6.71 3.13 -0.88
CA GLN A 180 -5.93 2.08 -1.52
C GLN A 180 -6.77 0.83 -1.83
N LEU A 181 -7.69 0.44 -0.93
CA LEU A 181 -8.58 -0.71 -1.17
C LEU A 181 -9.58 -0.41 -2.28
N ALA A 182 -10.03 0.85 -2.39
CA ALA A 182 -10.88 1.28 -3.50
C ALA A 182 -10.14 1.19 -4.84
N CYS A 183 -8.89 1.68 -4.91
CA CYS A 183 -8.06 1.57 -6.12
C CYS A 183 -7.82 0.12 -6.54
N LEU A 184 -7.52 -0.77 -5.59
CA LEU A 184 -7.36 -2.19 -5.85
C LEU A 184 -8.65 -2.82 -6.38
N ASN A 185 -9.79 -2.54 -5.74
CA ASN A 185 -11.07 -3.09 -6.14
C ASN A 185 -11.50 -2.61 -7.52
N ASP A 186 -11.28 -1.33 -7.84
CA ASP A 186 -11.54 -0.80 -9.17
C ASP A 186 -10.66 -1.46 -10.24
N ALA A 187 -9.39 -1.75 -9.92
CA ALA A 187 -8.53 -2.52 -10.81
C ALA A 187 -9.01 -3.97 -10.99
N LEU A 188 -9.44 -4.63 -9.92
CA LEU A 188 -9.92 -6.03 -9.94
C LEU A 188 -11.26 -6.23 -10.65
N LYS A 189 -12.06 -5.18 -10.84
CA LYS A 189 -13.29 -5.24 -11.65
C LYS A 189 -13.02 -5.49 -13.13
N SER A 190 -11.81 -5.20 -13.62
CA SER A 190 -11.44 -5.41 -15.01
C SER A 190 -11.16 -6.88 -15.33
N GLU A 191 -11.80 -7.42 -16.38
CA GLU A 191 -11.52 -8.79 -16.84
C GLU A 191 -10.04 -8.99 -17.23
N ALA A 192 -9.37 -7.93 -17.69
CA ALA A 192 -7.94 -7.97 -18.00
C ALA A 192 -7.08 -8.19 -16.75
N ALA A 193 -7.46 -7.59 -15.60
CA ALA A 193 -6.76 -7.80 -14.34
C ALA A 193 -6.89 -9.25 -13.85
N LEU A 194 -8.07 -9.85 -14.03
CA LEU A 194 -8.31 -11.26 -13.72
C LEU A 194 -7.49 -12.18 -14.62
N ALA A 195 -7.45 -11.91 -15.92
CA ALA A 195 -6.63 -12.66 -16.87
C ALA A 195 -5.13 -12.57 -16.53
N SER A 196 -4.64 -11.42 -16.06
CA SER A 196 -3.27 -11.26 -15.57
C SER A 196 -2.99 -12.09 -14.31
N LEU A 197 -3.91 -12.13 -13.35
CA LEU A 197 -3.77 -12.99 -12.16
C LEU A 197 -3.80 -14.48 -12.50
N VAL A 198 -4.65 -14.91 -13.45
CA VAL A 198 -4.66 -16.30 -13.95
C VAL A 198 -3.32 -16.64 -14.60
N ARG A 199 -2.81 -15.78 -15.49
CA ARG A 199 -1.51 -15.97 -16.14
C ARG A 199 -0.36 -16.07 -15.12
N LEU A 200 -0.40 -15.27 -14.05
CA LEU A 200 0.59 -15.33 -12.97
C LEU A 200 0.56 -16.65 -12.21
N LEU A 201 -0.63 -17.21 -11.97
CA LEU A 201 -0.78 -18.51 -11.33
C LEU A 201 -0.40 -19.69 -12.23
N GLU A 202 -0.58 -19.55 -13.54
CA GLU A 202 -0.20 -20.55 -14.54
C GLU A 202 1.29 -20.54 -14.86
N ARG A 203 1.95 -19.36 -14.83
CA ARG A 203 3.36 -19.20 -15.19
C ARG A 203 4.32 -19.90 -14.25
N ASP A 204 4.01 -19.90 -12.96
CA ASP A 204 4.78 -20.65 -11.99
C ASP A 204 3.97 -20.87 -10.71
N GLY A 205 4.12 -22.06 -10.13
CA GLY A 205 3.49 -22.43 -8.86
C GLY A 205 4.08 -21.72 -7.64
N GLY A 206 4.49 -20.46 -7.79
CA GLY A 206 5.15 -19.62 -6.80
C GLY A 206 4.31 -19.54 -5.53
N ARG A 207 4.88 -20.02 -4.42
CA ARG A 207 4.31 -19.88 -3.07
C ARG A 207 3.93 -18.43 -2.77
N THR A 208 4.72 -17.50 -3.29
CA THR A 208 4.58 -16.04 -3.26
C THR A 208 3.30 -15.52 -3.92
N THR A 209 2.92 -15.98 -5.11
CA THR A 209 1.65 -15.59 -5.76
C THR A 209 0.46 -16.10 -4.96
N ARG A 210 0.53 -17.32 -4.42
CA ARG A 210 -0.51 -17.90 -3.55
C ARG A 210 -0.66 -17.15 -2.24
N ALA A 211 0.46 -16.86 -1.57
CA ALA A 211 0.51 -16.05 -0.37
C ALA A 211 -0.01 -14.62 -0.61
N SER A 212 0.24 -14.07 -1.80
CA SER A 212 -0.26 -12.75 -2.20
C SER A 212 -1.78 -12.76 -2.39
N LEU A 213 -2.36 -13.80 -3.01
CA LEU A 213 -3.82 -13.98 -3.07
C LEU A 213 -4.46 -14.17 -1.69
N CYS A 214 -3.79 -14.87 -0.77
CA CYS A 214 -4.31 -15.03 0.58
C CYS A 214 -4.27 -13.73 1.37
N ARG A 215 -3.19 -12.95 1.24
CA ARG A 215 -3.12 -11.60 1.79
C ARG A 215 -4.18 -10.67 1.20
N LEU A 216 -4.50 -10.80 -0.10
CA LEU A 216 -5.65 -10.10 -0.70
C LEU A 216 -6.97 -10.49 -0.04
N LEU A 217 -7.21 -11.79 0.16
CA LEU A 217 -8.41 -12.29 0.85
C LEU A 217 -8.49 -11.86 2.31
N GLU A 218 -7.37 -11.88 3.03
CA GLU A 218 -7.30 -11.46 4.43
C GLU A 218 -7.49 -9.96 4.61
N THR A 219 -6.85 -9.14 3.77
CA THR A 219 -7.06 -7.67 3.79
C THR A 219 -8.51 -7.30 3.48
N VAL A 220 -9.17 -8.06 2.61
CA VAL A 220 -10.60 -7.93 2.34
C VAL A 220 -11.46 -8.46 3.51
N ALA A 221 -10.99 -9.48 4.22
CA ALA A 221 -11.64 -10.04 5.42
C ALA A 221 -11.58 -9.14 6.65
N THR A 222 -10.48 -8.42 6.86
CA THR A 222 -10.39 -7.44 7.94
C THR A 222 -11.22 -6.20 7.63
N ALA A 223 -11.29 -5.80 6.36
CA ALA A 223 -12.06 -4.63 5.93
C ALA A 223 -13.59 -4.78 6.08
N SER A 224 -14.15 -5.99 6.02
CA SER A 224 -15.59 -6.21 6.20
C SER A 224 -16.03 -6.21 7.68
N ALA A 225 -15.10 -6.43 8.61
CA ALA A 225 -15.41 -6.58 10.04
C ALA A 225 -15.58 -5.24 10.79
N THR A 226 -15.14 -4.11 10.22
CA THR A 226 -15.10 -2.82 10.93
C THR A 226 -16.16 -1.80 10.52
N LYS A 227 -17.31 -2.24 9.99
CA LYS A 227 -18.48 -1.37 9.83
C LYS A 227 -19.23 -1.20 11.16
N ASN A 228 -18.56 -0.63 12.16
CA ASN A 228 -19.24 0.14 13.19
C ASN A 228 -18.66 1.56 13.12
N ASP A 229 -19.56 2.49 12.87
CA ASP A 229 -19.40 3.94 12.97
C ASP A 229 -18.81 4.69 11.75
N ALA A 230 -19.52 5.76 11.42
CA ALA A 230 -19.35 6.73 10.33
C ALA A 230 -19.79 6.26 8.91
N GLY A 231 -20.76 6.99 8.38
CA GLY A 231 -21.53 6.62 7.20
C GLY A 231 -20.80 6.78 5.87
N GLY A 232 -21.34 6.06 4.88
CA GLY A 232 -21.24 6.37 3.46
C GLY A 232 -19.87 6.22 2.83
N ILE A 233 -19.53 5.00 2.40
CA ILE A 233 -19.09 4.66 1.03
C ILE A 233 -19.07 3.13 0.89
N GLY A 234 -19.90 2.62 -0.04
CA GLY A 234 -19.71 1.37 -0.78
C GLY A 234 -19.49 0.04 -0.05
N GLY A 235 -20.56 -0.72 0.18
CA GLY A 235 -20.48 -2.19 0.37
C GLY A 235 -19.94 -2.97 -0.84
N GLY A 236 -19.59 -2.30 -1.95
CA GLY A 236 -19.02 -2.91 -3.16
C GLY A 236 -17.51 -3.14 -3.12
N GLY A 237 -16.81 -2.75 -2.06
CA GLY A 237 -15.35 -2.93 -1.91
C GLY A 237 -14.90 -4.39 -1.86
N VAL A 238 -15.68 -5.24 -1.19
CA VAL A 238 -15.34 -6.65 -0.92
C VAL A 238 -15.81 -7.58 -2.04
N ALA A 239 -16.88 -7.20 -2.74
CA ALA A 239 -17.49 -8.04 -3.78
C ALA A 239 -16.57 -8.25 -4.99
N GLY A 240 -15.85 -7.22 -5.44
CA GLY A 240 -14.95 -7.34 -6.61
C GLY A 240 -13.75 -8.24 -6.34
N ALA A 241 -13.16 -8.19 -5.13
CA ALA A 241 -12.09 -9.11 -4.74
C ALA A 241 -12.58 -10.56 -4.60
N LEU A 242 -13.78 -10.78 -4.06
CA LEU A 242 -14.38 -12.12 -3.99
C LEU A 242 -14.76 -12.64 -5.39
N ALA A 243 -15.22 -11.76 -6.29
CA ALA A 243 -15.48 -12.10 -7.68
C ALA A 243 -14.20 -12.51 -8.41
N ALA A 244 -13.10 -11.79 -8.17
CA ALA A 244 -11.78 -12.17 -8.68
C ALA A 244 -11.38 -13.57 -8.22
N VAL A 245 -11.61 -13.90 -6.95
CA VAL A 245 -11.28 -15.21 -6.38
C VAL A 245 -12.21 -16.31 -6.91
N GLU A 246 -13.51 -16.04 -7.11
CA GLU A 246 -14.42 -16.98 -7.80
C GLU A 246 -13.91 -17.27 -9.22
N ALA A 247 -13.59 -16.23 -10.00
CA ALA A 247 -13.07 -16.36 -11.35
C ALA A 247 -11.79 -17.21 -11.37
N LEU A 248 -10.84 -16.93 -10.46
CA LEU A 248 -9.62 -17.73 -10.33
C LEU A 248 -9.93 -19.18 -9.93
N ALA A 249 -10.89 -19.42 -9.03
CA ALA A 249 -11.31 -20.76 -8.62
C ALA A 249 -12.06 -21.54 -9.72
N THR A 250 -12.48 -20.91 -10.83
CA THR A 250 -12.95 -21.66 -12.01
C THR A 250 -11.81 -22.35 -12.76
N THR A 251 -10.58 -21.84 -12.64
CA THR A 251 -9.38 -22.42 -13.24
C THR A 251 -8.77 -23.51 -12.36
N GLU A 252 -8.11 -24.51 -12.94
CA GLU A 252 -7.43 -25.54 -12.16
C GLU A 252 -6.25 -24.97 -11.34
N ALA A 253 -5.49 -24.05 -11.92
CA ALA A 253 -4.36 -23.39 -11.26
C ALA A 253 -4.82 -22.60 -10.02
N GLY A 254 -5.89 -21.80 -10.15
CA GLY A 254 -6.46 -21.05 -9.03
C GLY A 254 -7.06 -21.93 -7.94
N ARG A 255 -7.79 -23.00 -8.29
CA ARG A 255 -8.27 -23.97 -7.27
C ARG A 255 -7.14 -24.58 -6.47
N ARG A 256 -6.08 -25.05 -7.15
CA ARG A 256 -4.90 -25.63 -6.51
C ARG A 256 -4.17 -24.60 -5.65
N ALA A 257 -4.13 -23.34 -6.09
CA ALA A 257 -3.51 -22.26 -5.33
C ALA A 257 -4.23 -22.00 -4.01
N VAL A 258 -5.55 -21.82 -4.04
CA VAL A 258 -6.37 -21.60 -2.83
C VAL A 258 -6.34 -22.84 -1.93
N ALA A 259 -6.39 -24.05 -2.50
CA ALA A 259 -6.40 -25.28 -1.70
C ALA A 259 -5.06 -25.62 -1.01
N ARG A 260 -3.93 -25.09 -1.51
CA ARG A 260 -2.59 -25.39 -0.98
C ARG A 260 -2.09 -24.35 0.02
N GLU A 261 -2.62 -23.14 -0.03
CA GLU A 261 -2.20 -22.06 0.83
C GLU A 261 -2.96 -22.11 2.16
N ALA A 262 -2.22 -22.12 3.27
CA ALA A 262 -2.82 -22.25 4.59
C ALA A 262 -3.66 -21.01 4.92
N GLY A 263 -4.92 -21.19 5.34
CA GLY A 263 -5.78 -20.10 5.77
C GLY A 263 -6.59 -19.45 4.63
N ALA A 264 -6.31 -19.75 3.36
CA ALA A 264 -7.08 -19.24 2.22
C ALA A 264 -8.55 -19.67 2.29
N THR A 265 -8.77 -20.97 2.53
CA THR A 265 -10.10 -21.55 2.67
C THR A 265 -10.81 -20.96 3.88
N ARG A 266 -10.09 -20.81 5.00
CA ARG A 266 -10.62 -20.18 6.23
C ARG A 266 -11.02 -18.73 6.00
N ALA A 267 -10.26 -17.96 5.23
CA ALA A 267 -10.58 -16.58 4.88
C ALA A 267 -11.87 -16.50 4.05
N LEU A 268 -12.06 -17.41 3.08
CA LEU A 268 -13.31 -17.51 2.32
C LEU A 268 -14.51 -17.86 3.21
N VAL A 269 -14.35 -18.77 4.18
CA VAL A 269 -15.43 -19.14 5.11
C VAL A 269 -15.94 -17.95 5.92
N ARG A 270 -15.06 -17.01 6.29
CA ARG A 270 -15.45 -15.78 7.00
C ARG A 270 -16.35 -14.85 6.18
N HIS A 271 -16.32 -14.96 4.85
CA HIS A 271 -17.14 -14.16 3.94
C HIS A 271 -18.39 -14.88 3.42
N VAL A 272 -18.62 -16.13 3.85
CA VAL A 272 -19.84 -16.87 3.48
C VAL A 272 -21.07 -16.17 4.02
N PHE A 273 -21.04 -15.71 5.27
CA PHE A 273 -22.14 -14.98 5.87
C PHE A 273 -21.61 -13.84 6.73
N VAL A 274 -21.88 -12.61 6.28
CA VAL A 274 -21.54 -11.37 7.00
C VAL A 274 -22.82 -10.56 7.20
N MET A 275 -23.14 -10.30 8.46
CA MET A 275 -24.29 -9.50 8.87
C MET A 275 -24.02 -8.05 8.41
N ASN A 276 -24.89 -7.48 7.56
CA ASN A 276 -24.79 -6.13 6.94
C ASN A 276 -23.88 -5.94 5.70
N SER A 277 -23.51 -6.99 4.97
CA SER A 277 -22.86 -6.85 3.65
C SER A 277 -23.82 -7.10 2.48
N GLY A 278 -23.63 -6.43 1.34
CA GLY A 278 -24.40 -6.71 0.12
C GLY A 278 -24.32 -8.20 -0.27
N ASN A 279 -25.46 -8.76 -0.69
CA ASN A 279 -25.60 -10.19 -0.99
C ASN A 279 -24.62 -10.73 -2.04
N GLU A 280 -24.06 -9.86 -2.88
CA GLU A 280 -23.12 -10.21 -3.94
C GLU A 280 -21.86 -10.88 -3.40
N GLY A 281 -21.23 -10.36 -2.33
CA GLY A 281 -20.00 -10.95 -1.78
C GLY A 281 -20.18 -12.40 -1.32
N SER A 282 -21.28 -12.68 -0.62
CA SER A 282 -21.60 -14.03 -0.14
C SER A 282 -21.78 -15.04 -1.27
N GLU A 283 -22.33 -14.62 -2.41
CA GLU A 283 -22.51 -15.50 -3.57
C GLU A 283 -21.15 -15.95 -4.14
N HIS A 284 -20.24 -14.99 -4.34
CA HIS A 284 -18.92 -15.27 -4.90
C HIS A 284 -18.05 -16.09 -3.93
N ALA A 285 -18.13 -15.82 -2.63
CA ALA A 285 -17.43 -16.59 -1.60
C ALA A 285 -17.88 -18.07 -1.57
N VAL A 286 -19.19 -18.32 -1.56
CA VAL A 286 -19.73 -19.69 -1.57
C VAL A 286 -19.39 -20.40 -2.88
N ALA A 287 -19.40 -19.70 -4.00
CA ALA A 287 -19.03 -20.27 -5.30
C ALA A 287 -17.56 -20.70 -5.37
N ALA A 288 -16.66 -19.83 -4.92
CA ALA A 288 -15.24 -20.16 -4.80
C ALA A 288 -15.03 -21.39 -3.92
N LEU A 289 -15.72 -21.47 -2.78
CA LEU A 289 -15.66 -22.64 -1.88
C LEU A 289 -16.21 -23.91 -2.53
N VAL A 290 -17.31 -23.86 -3.30
CA VAL A 290 -17.82 -25.03 -4.04
C VAL A 290 -16.75 -25.56 -4.99
N SER A 291 -16.10 -24.69 -5.75
CA SER A 291 -15.05 -25.07 -6.69
C SER A 291 -13.81 -25.65 -5.99
N VAL A 292 -13.32 -24.99 -4.93
CA VAL A 292 -12.12 -25.40 -4.19
C VAL A 292 -12.36 -26.69 -3.41
N CYS A 293 -13.47 -26.78 -2.68
CA CYS A 293 -13.87 -27.99 -1.95
C CYS A 293 -14.17 -29.14 -2.92
N GLY A 294 -14.76 -28.88 -4.08
CA GLY A 294 -14.97 -29.91 -5.11
C GLY A 294 -13.66 -30.61 -5.50
N ALA A 295 -12.57 -29.86 -5.65
CA ALA A 295 -11.28 -30.35 -6.13
C ALA A 295 -10.32 -30.86 -5.05
N SER A 296 -10.46 -30.49 -3.77
CA SER A 296 -9.51 -30.84 -2.71
C SER A 296 -10.17 -31.30 -1.41
N ARG A 297 -9.84 -32.50 -0.93
CA ARG A 297 -10.29 -33.02 0.37
C ARG A 297 -9.67 -32.25 1.54
N ALA A 298 -8.43 -31.79 1.40
CA ALA A 298 -7.77 -30.99 2.43
C ALA A 298 -8.51 -29.65 2.65
N ALA A 299 -8.92 -28.99 1.56
CA ALA A 299 -9.71 -27.77 1.64
C ALA A 299 -11.09 -28.01 2.27
N ARG A 300 -11.74 -29.16 1.99
CA ARG A 300 -13.00 -29.52 2.68
C ARG A 300 -12.82 -29.64 4.20
N ALA A 301 -11.75 -30.32 4.63
CA ALA A 301 -11.44 -30.49 6.04
C ALA A 301 -11.14 -29.14 6.71
N GLU A 302 -10.36 -28.28 6.06
CA GLU A 302 -10.07 -26.93 6.54
C GLU A 302 -11.35 -26.08 6.63
N ALA A 303 -12.21 -26.11 5.61
CA ALA A 303 -13.48 -25.40 5.60
C ALA A 303 -14.41 -25.88 6.74
N ALA A 304 -14.47 -27.20 6.97
CA ALA A 304 -15.23 -27.78 8.06
C ALA A 304 -14.69 -27.33 9.42
N ALA A 305 -13.37 -27.38 9.63
CA ALA A 305 -12.71 -26.91 10.85
C ALA A 305 -12.91 -25.39 11.08
N ALA A 306 -13.01 -24.61 9.99
CA ALA A 306 -13.31 -23.18 10.03
C ALA A 306 -14.79 -22.85 10.33
N GLY A 307 -15.67 -23.84 10.45
CA GLY A 307 -17.09 -23.64 10.75
C GLY A 307 -17.94 -23.28 9.52
N VAL A 308 -17.59 -23.75 8.33
CA VAL A 308 -18.37 -23.44 7.11
C VAL A 308 -19.82 -23.90 7.21
N VAL A 309 -20.10 -25.02 7.90
CA VAL A 309 -21.47 -25.56 8.03
C VAL A 309 -22.36 -24.59 8.78
N THR A 310 -21.89 -24.02 9.90
CA THR A 310 -22.66 -23.04 10.66
C THR A 310 -22.90 -21.77 9.85
N GLN A 311 -21.90 -21.30 9.11
CA GLN A 311 -22.04 -20.13 8.23
C GLN A 311 -23.06 -20.35 7.09
N LEU A 312 -23.06 -21.54 6.49
CA LEU A 312 -24.03 -21.90 5.43
C LEU A 312 -25.46 -22.00 5.96
N LEU A 313 -25.65 -22.52 7.19
CA LEU A 313 -26.98 -22.58 7.81
C LEU A 313 -27.52 -21.17 8.10
N LEU A 314 -26.67 -20.27 8.62
CA LEU A 314 -27.03 -18.86 8.82
C LEU A 314 -27.38 -18.17 7.49
N LEU A 315 -26.61 -18.42 6.42
CA LEU A 315 -26.92 -17.89 5.09
C LEU A 315 -28.25 -18.40 4.53
N LEU A 316 -28.62 -19.66 4.81
CA LEU A 316 -29.90 -20.21 4.35
C LEU A 316 -31.10 -19.59 5.07
N GLN A 317 -30.92 -19.21 6.34
CA GLN A 317 -31.92 -18.55 7.18
C GLN A 317 -32.03 -17.04 6.92
N SER A 318 -31.02 -16.43 6.30
CA SER A 318 -30.97 -15.00 6.04
C SER A 318 -31.75 -14.58 4.78
N GLN A 319 -31.80 -13.28 4.51
CA GLN A 319 -32.35 -12.69 3.29
C GLN A 319 -31.35 -12.69 2.11
N CYS A 320 -30.35 -13.57 2.11
CA CYS A 320 -29.41 -13.70 0.99
C CYS A 320 -30.10 -14.21 -0.29
N GLY A 321 -29.52 -13.86 -1.44
CA GLY A 321 -30.08 -14.15 -2.76
C GLY A 321 -30.26 -15.66 -3.05
N ALA A 322 -31.24 -15.99 -3.90
CA ALA A 322 -31.58 -17.38 -4.24
C ALA A 322 -30.38 -18.17 -4.79
N ARG A 323 -29.50 -17.51 -5.55
CA ARG A 323 -28.30 -18.11 -6.13
C ARG A 323 -27.26 -18.49 -5.08
N ALA A 324 -27.01 -17.62 -4.10
CA ALA A 324 -26.16 -17.92 -2.95
C ALA A 324 -26.71 -19.11 -2.15
N LYS A 325 -28.02 -19.16 -1.90
CA LYS A 325 -28.68 -20.28 -1.21
C LYS A 325 -28.60 -21.60 -1.99
N ALA A 326 -28.73 -21.56 -3.31
CA ALA A 326 -28.58 -22.75 -4.16
C ALA A 326 -27.14 -23.29 -4.11
N LYS A 327 -26.13 -22.42 -4.25
CA LYS A 327 -24.71 -22.80 -4.13
C LYS A 327 -24.40 -23.33 -2.72
N ALA A 328 -24.98 -22.74 -1.67
CA ALA A 328 -24.79 -23.19 -0.28
C ALA A 328 -25.33 -24.60 -0.05
N ARG A 329 -26.51 -24.93 -0.59
CA ARG A 329 -27.06 -26.31 -0.55
C ARG A 329 -26.15 -27.30 -1.28
N SER A 330 -25.55 -26.89 -2.41
CA SER A 330 -24.58 -27.71 -3.14
C SER A 330 -23.34 -28.01 -2.29
N LEU A 331 -22.79 -26.99 -1.63
CA LEU A 331 -21.63 -27.13 -0.76
C LEU A 331 -21.94 -28.05 0.45
N LEU A 332 -23.10 -27.92 1.08
CA LEU A 332 -23.53 -28.82 2.16
C LEU A 332 -23.61 -30.30 1.69
N LYS A 333 -24.07 -30.55 0.47
CA LYS A 333 -24.07 -31.92 -0.10
C LYS A 333 -22.65 -32.45 -0.30
N LEU A 334 -21.73 -31.62 -0.78
CA LEU A 334 -20.32 -31.98 -0.96
C LEU A 334 -19.59 -32.22 0.36
N LEU A 335 -19.97 -31.52 1.43
CA LEU A 335 -19.39 -31.71 2.76
C LEU A 335 -19.95 -32.95 3.46
N LYS A 336 -21.20 -33.34 3.16
CA LYS A 336 -21.83 -34.55 3.68
C LYS A 336 -21.28 -35.84 3.06
N SER A 337 -20.63 -35.75 1.90
CA SER A 337 -20.00 -36.91 1.22
C SER A 337 -18.54 -37.15 1.61
N MET A 338 -18.06 -36.54 2.71
CA MET A 338 -16.72 -36.78 3.29
C MET A 338 -16.67 -38.01 4.18
#